data_AF-A0A1D2MKM7-F1
#
_entry.id   AF-A0A1D2MKM7-F1
#
_cell.length_a   1.000
_cell.length_b   1.000
_cell.length_c   1.000
_cell.angle_alpha   90.00
_cell.angle_beta   90.00
_cell.angle_gamma   90.00
#
_symmetry.space_group_name_H-M   'P 1'
#
loop_
_entity.id
_entity.type
_entity.pdbx_description
1 polymer ?
#
loop_
_entity_poly.entity_id
_entity_poly.type
_entity_poly.pdbx_seq_one_letter_code
_entity_poly.pdbx_strand_id
1 'polypeptide(L)'
;MNRNQDASAANAKFLQFVRYQFLTRLAKSLPNIILRHDQQWPGAPKSCAEANRILCKVHRRLVVRKYVRGLDPERKRQLEMKYLAHEFSRRSPL
;
A
#
# COMPACT_ATOMS: atom_id res chain seq x y z
N MET A 1 11.86 -25.00 20.18
CA MET A 1 10.65 -24.22 19.85
C MET A 1 10.97 -23.31 18.67
N ASN A 2 10.67 -23.69 17.42
CA ASN A 2 11.12 -22.92 16.26
C ASN A 2 10.08 -21.88 15.85
N ARG A 3 10.53 -20.62 15.80
CA ARG A 3 9.74 -19.39 15.54
C ARG A 3 9.04 -19.35 14.17
N ASN A 4 9.36 -20.28 13.26
CA ASN A 4 8.87 -20.36 11.89
C ASN A 4 8.16 -21.69 11.57
N GLN A 5 7.74 -22.46 12.58
CA GLN A 5 6.96 -23.69 12.37
C GLN A 5 5.46 -23.41 12.24
N ASP A 6 4.74 -24.34 11.63
CA ASP A 6 3.28 -24.32 11.53
C ASP A 6 2.61 -24.29 12.91
N ALA A 7 1.33 -23.87 12.92
CA ALA A 7 0.58 -23.69 14.15
C ALA A 7 0.45 -25.02 14.91
N SER A 8 0.95 -25.03 16.15
CA SER A 8 0.87 -26.09 17.15
C SER A 8 0.31 -25.48 18.44
N ALA A 9 -0.25 -26.30 19.33
CA ALA A 9 -0.80 -25.86 20.60
C ALA A 9 0.19 -25.01 21.42
N ALA A 10 1.50 -25.29 21.29
CA ALA A 10 2.55 -24.59 21.99
C ALA A 10 2.92 -23.21 21.40
N ASN A 11 2.64 -22.96 20.11
CA ASN A 11 3.03 -21.70 19.43
C ASN A 11 1.83 -20.84 18.98
N ALA A 12 0.60 -21.34 19.13
CA ALA A 12 -0.62 -20.67 18.68
C ALA A 12 -0.79 -19.26 19.28
N LYS A 13 -0.58 -19.11 20.60
CA LYS A 13 -0.66 -17.81 21.29
C LYS A 13 0.39 -16.82 20.77
N PHE A 14 1.61 -17.30 20.51
CA PHE A 14 2.68 -16.47 19.96
C PHE A 14 2.35 -16.01 18.53
N LEU A 15 1.88 -16.90 17.67
CA LEU A 15 1.48 -16.55 16.30
C LEU A 15 0.32 -15.55 16.28
N GLN A 16 -0.65 -15.71 17.18
CA GLN A 16 -1.76 -14.77 17.33
C GLN A 16 -1.24 -13.37 17.74
N PHE A 17 -0.34 -13.31 18.72
CA PHE A 17 0.26 -12.06 19.15
C PHE A 17 1.05 -11.38 18.03
N VAL A 18 1.87 -12.13 17.29
CA VAL A 18 2.65 -11.60 16.15
C VAL A 18 1.72 -11.04 15.06
N ARG A 19 0.65 -11.76 14.71
CA ARG A 19 -0.35 -11.29 13.73
C ARG A 19 -1.03 -10.01 14.20
N TYR A 20 -1.48 -9.97 15.46
CA TYR A 20 -2.10 -8.79 16.05
C TYR A 20 -1.16 -7.58 16.04
N GLN A 21 0.06 -7.76 16.51
CA GLN A 21 1.06 -6.70 16.57
C GLN A 21 1.43 -6.20 15.16
N PHE A 22 1.56 -7.09 14.20
CA PHE A 22 1.83 -6.76 12.80
C PHE A 22 0.70 -5.90 12.21
N LEU A 23 -0.55 -6.34 12.31
CA LEU A 23 -1.70 -5.60 11.79
C LEU A 23 -1.87 -4.25 12.48
N THR A 24 -1.66 -4.19 13.80
CA THR A 24 -1.74 -2.93 14.58
C THR A 24 -0.68 -1.92 14.12
N ARG A 25 0.54 -2.37 13.85
CA ARG A 25 1.62 -1.51 13.32
C ARG A 25 1.31 -1.07 11.90
N LEU A 26 0.88 -2.01 11.05
CA LEU A 26 0.54 -1.75 9.65
C LEU A 26 -0.57 -0.68 9.55
N ALA A 27 -1.62 -0.79 10.37
CA ALA A 27 -2.72 0.18 10.39
C ALA A 27 -2.26 1.61 10.72
N LYS A 28 -1.24 1.76 11.56
CA LYS A 28 -0.68 3.07 11.94
C LYS A 28 0.28 3.65 10.89
N SER A 29 0.85 2.82 10.02
CA SER A 29 1.85 3.22 9.04
C SER A 29 1.35 3.03 7.59
N LEU A 30 0.04 3.19 7.35
CA LEU A 30 -0.51 3.07 6.00
C LEU A 30 -0.04 4.25 5.11
N PRO A 31 0.48 3.98 3.90
CA PRO A 31 0.91 5.06 3.01
C PRO A 31 -0.27 5.90 2.53
N ASN A 32 -0.12 7.23 2.59
CA ASN A 32 -1.14 8.16 2.07
C ASN A 32 -0.84 8.61 0.62
N ILE A 33 0.39 8.43 0.15
CA ILE A 33 0.82 8.90 -1.18
C ILE A 33 0.78 7.73 -2.17
N ILE A 34 -0.07 7.82 -3.21
CA ILE A 34 -0.24 6.77 -4.23
C ILE A 34 1.08 6.45 -4.93
N LEU A 35 1.82 7.46 -5.37
CA LEU A 35 3.03 7.29 -6.17
C LEU A 35 4.18 6.64 -5.40
N ARG A 36 4.20 6.82 -4.07
CA ARG A 36 5.21 6.26 -3.16
C ARG A 36 4.65 5.12 -2.31
N HIS A 37 3.49 4.57 -2.67
CA HIS A 37 2.79 3.57 -1.88
C HIS A 37 3.65 2.33 -1.64
N ASP A 38 4.27 1.80 -2.70
CA ASP A 38 5.10 0.60 -2.63
C ASP A 38 6.42 0.84 -1.84
N GLN A 39 6.95 2.06 -1.84
CA GLN A 39 8.17 2.43 -1.10
C GLN A 39 7.92 2.62 0.39
N GLN A 40 6.72 3.08 0.76
CA GLN A 40 6.34 3.36 2.16
C GLN A 40 5.70 2.15 2.84
N TRP A 41 5.44 1.06 2.10
CA TRP A 41 4.78 -0.11 2.65
C TRP A 41 5.70 -0.85 3.64
N PRO A 42 5.27 -1.10 4.89
CA PRO A 42 6.13 -1.70 5.89
C PRO A 42 6.43 -3.18 5.62
N GLY A 43 7.62 -3.61 6.02
CA GLY A 43 8.01 -5.02 6.01
C GLY A 43 7.19 -5.86 7.00
N ALA A 44 7.00 -7.13 6.69
CA ALA A 44 6.25 -8.07 7.53
C ALA A 44 7.11 -9.23 8.05
N PRO A 45 6.77 -9.79 9.22
CA PRO A 45 7.35 -11.06 9.68
C PRO A 45 7.09 -12.18 8.67
N LYS A 46 7.97 -13.20 8.62
CA LYS A 46 7.86 -14.36 7.70
C LYS A 46 6.48 -15.04 7.76
N SER A 47 5.93 -15.21 8.97
CA SER A 47 4.60 -15.80 9.19
C SER A 47 3.43 -14.99 8.62
N CYS A 48 3.65 -13.72 8.27
CA CYS A 48 2.64 -12.81 7.74
C CYS A 48 3.01 -12.30 6.33
N ALA A 49 4.03 -12.87 5.68
CA ALA A 49 4.56 -12.37 4.41
C ALA A 49 3.51 -12.42 3.28
N GLU A 50 2.75 -13.51 3.20
CA GLU A 50 1.68 -13.66 2.21
C GLU A 50 0.55 -12.66 2.45
N ALA A 51 0.06 -12.57 3.70
CA ALA A 51 -0.96 -11.60 4.09
C ALA A 51 -0.51 -10.16 3.78
N ASN A 52 0.75 -9.82 4.04
CA ASN A 52 1.31 -8.50 3.74
C ASN A 52 1.26 -8.16 2.24
N ARG A 53 1.60 -9.12 1.37
CA ARG A 53 1.54 -8.94 -0.08
C ARG A 53 0.11 -8.70 -0.56
N ILE A 54 -0.86 -9.44 -0.02
CA ILE A 54 -2.28 -9.29 -0.36
C ILE A 54 -2.79 -7.92 0.12
N LEU A 55 -2.53 -7.57 1.38
CA LEU A 55 -2.94 -6.29 1.97
C LEU A 55 -2.36 -5.10 1.21
N CYS A 56 -1.09 -5.17 0.80
CA CYS A 56 -0.44 -4.13 -0.01
C CYS A 56 -1.21 -3.87 -1.32
N LYS A 57 -1.50 -4.94 -2.08
CA LYS A 57 -2.25 -4.84 -3.34
C LYS A 57 -3.65 -4.27 -3.13
N VAL A 58 -4.37 -4.73 -2.11
CA VAL A 58 -5.73 -4.26 -1.82
C VAL A 58 -5.72 -2.78 -1.40
N HIS A 59 -4.81 -2.39 -0.51
CA HIS A 59 -4.71 -1.02 -0.05
C HIS A 59 -4.35 -0.06 -1.18
N ARG A 60 -3.40 -0.42 -2.07
CA ARG A 60 -3.05 0.39 -3.23
C ARG A 60 -4.28 0.70 -4.10
N ARG A 61 -5.08 -0.31 -4.40
CA ARG A 61 -6.34 -0.16 -5.17
C ARG A 61 -7.33 0.74 -4.45
N LEU A 62 -7.45 0.60 -3.12
CA LEU A 62 -8.35 1.40 -2.30
C LEU A 62 -7.95 2.89 -2.32
N VAL A 63 -6.66 3.21 -2.14
CA VAL A 63 -6.18 4.61 -2.17
C VAL A 63 -6.39 5.21 -3.55
N VAL A 64 -6.06 4.50 -4.63
CA VAL A 64 -6.30 4.96 -6.01
C VAL A 64 -7.79 5.22 -6.24
N ARG A 65 -8.66 4.29 -5.82
CA ARG A 65 -10.11 4.44 -5.97
C ARG A 65 -10.64 5.64 -5.19
N LYS A 66 -10.14 5.88 -3.96
CA LYS A 66 -10.49 7.07 -3.17
C LYS A 66 -10.06 8.35 -3.88
N TYR A 67 -8.85 8.39 -4.42
CA TYR A 67 -8.35 9.54 -5.16
C TYR A 67 -9.17 9.85 -6.41
N VAL A 68 -9.43 8.84 -7.25
CA VAL A 68 -10.20 9.02 -8.49
C VAL A 68 -11.63 9.47 -8.19
N ARG A 69 -12.27 8.88 -7.17
CA ARG A 69 -13.66 9.21 -6.80
C ARG A 69 -13.80 10.54 -6.08
N GLY A 70 -12.77 10.96 -5.35
CA GLY A 70 -12.75 12.24 -4.64
C GLY A 70 -12.26 13.41 -5.49
N LEU A 71 -11.99 13.19 -6.79
CA LEU A 71 -11.48 14.23 -7.68
C LEU A 71 -12.62 15.10 -8.18
N ASP A 72 -12.53 16.39 -7.89
CA ASP A 72 -13.42 17.40 -8.44
C ASP A 72 -13.31 17.47 -9.98
N PRO A 73 -14.41 17.64 -10.73
CA PRO A 73 -14.37 17.70 -12.19
C PRO A 73 -13.44 18.79 -12.74
N GLU A 74 -13.38 19.96 -12.10
CA GLU A 74 -12.47 21.03 -12.51
C GLU A 74 -11.02 20.63 -12.29
N ARG A 75 -10.72 20.06 -11.12
CA ARG A 75 -9.37 19.58 -10.82
C ARG A 75 -8.93 18.45 -11.75
N LYS A 76 -9.87 17.62 -12.20
CA LYS A 76 -9.62 16.60 -13.23
C LYS A 76 -9.22 17.23 -14.57
N ARG A 77 -9.99 18.20 -15.07
CA ARG A 77 -9.66 18.94 -16.30
C ARG A 77 -8.28 19.59 -16.22
N GLN A 78 -7.98 20.23 -15.08
CA GLN A 78 -6.69 20.88 -14.87
C GLN A 78 -5.52 19.86 -14.92
N LEU A 79 -5.69 18.67 -14.35
CA LEU A 79 -4.67 17.62 -14.40
C LEU A 79 -4.45 17.10 -15.82
N GLU A 80 -5.52 16.91 -16.59
CA GLU A 80 -5.45 16.47 -17.99
C GLU A 80 -4.71 17.50 -18.86
N MET A 81 -5.03 18.79 -18.71
CA MET A 81 -4.32 19.88 -19.41
C MET A 81 -2.84 19.91 -19.06
N LYS A 82 -2.49 19.79 -17.77
CA LYS A 82 -1.09 19.76 -17.32
C LYS A 82 -0.33 18.56 -17.87
N TYR A 83 -0.98 17.40 -17.94
CA TYR A 83 -0.38 16.21 -18.53
C TYR A 83 -0.09 16.40 -20.03
N LEU A 84 -1.06 16.93 -20.79
CA LEU A 84 -0.88 17.22 -22.22
C LEU A 84 0.23 18.24 -22.48
N ALA A 85 0.28 19.33 -21.70
CA ALA A 85 1.34 20.33 -21.81
C ALA A 85 2.72 19.73 -21.52
N HIS A 86 2.82 18.87 -20.49
CA HIS A 86 4.06 18.17 -20.15
C HIS A 86 4.48 17.18 -21.25
N GLU A 87 3.55 16.41 -21.82
CA GLU A 87 3.84 15.52 -22.96
C GLU A 87 4.31 16.30 -24.19
N PHE A 88 3.67 17.43 -24.50
CA PHE A 88 4.07 18.29 -25.60
C PHE A 88 5.48 18.85 -25.41
N SER A 89 5.76 19.40 -24.22
CA SER A 89 7.09 19.93 -23.88
C SER A 89 8.19 18.87 -23.90
N ARG A 90 7.90 17.61 -23.53
CA ARG A 90 8.88 16.52 -23.62
C ARG A 90 9.20 16.10 -25.05
N ARG A 91 8.25 16.25 -25.99
CA ARG A 91 8.39 15.78 -27.38
C ARG A 91 9.00 16.83 -28.31
N SER A 92 8.86 18.11 -27.98
CA SER A 92 9.40 19.21 -28.78
C SER A 92 10.56 19.86 -28.02
N PRO A 93 11.83 19.41 -28.22
CA PRO A 93 12.98 20.16 -27.73
C PRO A 93 13.11 21.40 -28.62
N LEU A 94 12.74 22.56 -28.08
CA LEU A 94 13.24 23.83 -28.60
C LEU A 94 14.73 23.97 -28.26
#